data_AF-A0A6V8L0N4-F1
#
_entry.id   AF-A0A6V8L0N4-F1
#
_cell.length_a   1.000
_cell.length_b   1.000
_cell.length_c   1.000
_cell.angle_alpha   90.00
_cell.angle_beta   90.00
_cell.angle_gamma   90.00
#
_symmetry.space_group_name_H-M   'P 1'
#
loop_
_entity.id
_entity.type
_entity.pdbx_description
1 polymer ?
#
loop_
_entity_poly.entity_id
_entity_poly.type
_entity_poly.pdbx_seq_one_letter_code
_entity_poly.pdbx_strand_id
1 'polypeptide(L)'
;MRKADAVTADAPSTAVDRILHIITAQQRFTPGNECAVRPCPRCADVHGAKIQQQMARGEPLCFLLPAFPGKSPNPRKVLGVLPDMAEAVSLGRLDEMCRRIGAVYAPGAQVVICSDGRVFSDAVGIRDEAITAYQRALREMAGRIGPNTLALYHLDDVYPQASHEDMRATLTARYGEDLTLLKQWISEGGELLALYRGITRFLFEDADRPDRQDSRAARQRDSRARAYVVIQRSRAWGELVGRHFPDALRLSIHPQACGAKKLGISLMDATENWLTAWHGVAVDVGGRFLLMKRYHAESLGAELVHRDGRPSHFRLADPSSLPPSKEIQHETTAA
;
A
#
# COMPACT_ATOMS: atom_id res chain seq x y z
N MET A 1 40.60 -1.73 -35.74
CA MET A 1 39.52 -0.75 -35.49
C MET A 1 38.40 -1.50 -34.79
N ARG A 2 38.15 -1.21 -33.50
CA ARG A 2 37.22 -1.94 -32.63
C ARG A 2 35.85 -1.26 -32.60
N LYS A 3 34.81 -2.10 -32.51
CA LYS A 3 33.48 -1.91 -31.88
C LYS A 3 32.47 -1.01 -32.64
N ALA A 4 31.16 -1.27 -32.55
CA ALA A 4 30.44 -2.05 -31.56
C ALA A 4 29.22 -2.76 -32.16
N ASP A 5 29.09 -4.03 -31.78
CA ASP A 5 27.91 -4.85 -31.90
C ASP A 5 26.71 -4.25 -31.17
N ALA A 6 25.54 -4.40 -31.78
CA ALA A 6 24.26 -4.08 -31.18
C ALA A 6 24.04 -4.94 -29.93
N VAL A 7 23.85 -4.28 -28.77
CA VAL A 7 23.42 -4.92 -27.53
C VAL A 7 21.95 -5.31 -27.71
N THR A 8 21.71 -6.55 -28.11
CA THR A 8 20.40 -7.21 -27.99
C THR A 8 20.04 -7.30 -26.51
N ALA A 9 18.91 -6.71 -26.12
CA ALA A 9 18.39 -6.79 -24.75
C ALA A 9 18.07 -8.25 -24.41
N ASP A 10 18.93 -8.87 -23.62
CA ASP A 10 18.85 -10.29 -23.25
C ASP A 10 17.52 -10.59 -22.54
N ALA A 11 16.88 -11.70 -22.92
CA ALA A 11 15.66 -12.19 -22.29
C ALA A 11 15.98 -12.70 -20.87
N PRO A 12 15.08 -12.59 -19.87
CA PRO A 12 15.32 -13.13 -18.53
C PRO A 12 15.56 -14.66 -18.62
N SER A 13 16.80 -15.09 -18.37
CA SER A 13 17.26 -16.44 -18.68
C SER A 13 16.93 -17.47 -17.59
N THR A 14 16.61 -17.00 -16.37
CA THR A 14 16.23 -17.88 -15.24
C THR A 14 14.78 -17.65 -14.79
N ALA A 15 14.19 -18.65 -14.13
CA ALA A 15 12.87 -18.52 -13.50
C ALA A 15 12.84 -17.38 -12.46
N VAL A 16 13.95 -17.14 -11.76
CA VAL A 16 14.11 -16.05 -10.78
C VAL A 16 13.99 -14.70 -11.47
N ASP A 17 14.68 -14.50 -12.60
CA ASP A 17 14.62 -13.24 -13.35
C ASP A 17 13.22 -12.96 -13.90
N ARG A 18 12.53 -14.01 -14.37
CA ARG A 18 11.13 -13.92 -14.82
C ARG A 18 10.20 -13.51 -13.69
N ILE A 19 10.38 -14.08 -12.49
CA ILE A 19 9.59 -13.73 -11.29
C ILE A 19 9.88 -12.30 -10.85
N LEU A 20 11.15 -11.89 -10.80
CA LEU A 20 11.53 -10.52 -10.50
C LEU A 20 10.90 -9.55 -11.50
N HIS A 21 10.93 -9.86 -12.79
CA HIS A 21 10.30 -9.04 -13.82
C HIS A 21 8.78 -8.90 -13.63
N ILE A 22 8.08 -9.98 -13.25
CA ILE A 22 6.64 -9.93 -12.93
C ILE A 22 6.39 -8.94 -11.78
N ILE A 23 7.21 -8.96 -10.73
CA ILE A 23 7.07 -8.08 -9.57
C ILE A 23 7.44 -6.63 -9.94
N THR A 24 8.55 -6.41 -10.65
CA THR A 24 9.01 -5.07 -11.02
C THR A 24 8.07 -4.38 -12.00
N ALA A 25 7.37 -5.14 -12.85
CA ALA A 25 6.34 -4.60 -13.73
C ALA A 25 5.16 -3.97 -12.96
N GLN A 26 5.02 -4.25 -11.66
CA GLN A 26 4.01 -3.64 -10.79
C GLN A 26 4.55 -2.43 -10.02
N GLN A 27 5.81 -2.02 -10.16
CA GLN A 27 6.42 -1.09 -9.22
C GLN A 27 5.84 0.34 -9.22
N ARG A 28 5.79 0.96 -8.04
CA ARG A 28 5.59 2.41 -7.90
C ARG A 28 6.92 3.12 -8.07
N PHE A 29 7.01 3.97 -9.08
CA PHE A 29 8.26 4.62 -9.44
C PHE A 29 8.44 5.96 -8.75
N THR A 30 9.65 6.19 -8.24
CA THR A 30 10.13 7.55 -7.96
C THR A 30 10.68 8.11 -9.27
N PRO A 31 10.38 9.37 -9.67
CA PRO A 31 11.01 10.00 -10.81
C PRO A 31 12.54 9.88 -10.73
N GLY A 32 13.18 9.42 -11.81
CA GLY A 32 14.63 9.21 -11.88
C GLY A 32 15.14 7.83 -11.43
N ASN A 33 14.28 6.88 -11.07
CA ASN A 33 14.71 5.52 -10.75
C ASN A 33 14.82 4.64 -12.02
N GLU A 34 16.02 4.51 -12.57
CA GLU A 34 16.31 3.69 -13.76
C GLU A 34 16.02 2.18 -13.57
N CYS A 35 15.89 1.71 -12.32
CA CYS A 35 15.55 0.31 -12.02
C CYS A 35 14.07 -0.04 -12.25
N ALA A 36 13.26 0.96 -12.65
CA ALA A 36 11.83 0.86 -12.85
C ALA A 36 11.41 -0.16 -13.93
N VAL A 37 12.18 -0.25 -15.01
CA VAL A 37 11.84 -1.07 -16.18
C VAL A 37 12.46 -2.46 -16.10
N ARG A 38 13.66 -2.53 -15.50
CA ARG A 38 14.40 -3.76 -15.25
C ARG A 38 15.16 -3.59 -13.93
N PRO A 39 15.07 -4.55 -12.99
CA PRO A 39 15.86 -4.47 -11.77
C PRO A 39 17.35 -4.43 -12.14
N CYS A 40 18.10 -3.46 -11.59
CA CYS A 40 19.55 -3.49 -11.68
C CYS A 40 20.11 -4.68 -10.87
N PRO A 41 21.40 -5.04 -11.04
CA PRO A 41 22.01 -6.14 -10.31
C PRO A 41 21.79 -6.07 -8.79
N ARG A 42 21.89 -4.88 -8.16
CA ARG A 42 21.64 -4.73 -6.72
C ARG A 42 20.22 -5.11 -6.30
N CYS A 43 19.22 -4.67 -7.06
CA CYS A 43 17.81 -5.02 -6.80
C CYS A 43 17.57 -6.52 -7.07
N ALA A 44 18.17 -7.06 -8.13
CA ALA A 44 18.07 -8.46 -8.47
C ALA A 44 18.73 -9.35 -7.40
N ASP A 45 19.89 -8.98 -6.87
CA ASP A 45 20.63 -9.75 -5.87
C ASP A 45 19.86 -9.84 -4.55
N VAL A 46 19.35 -8.70 -4.03
CA VAL A 46 18.66 -8.64 -2.73
C VAL A 46 17.41 -9.51 -2.70
N HIS A 47 16.64 -9.54 -3.80
CA HIS A 47 15.38 -10.27 -3.86
C HIS A 47 15.52 -11.65 -4.49
N GLY A 48 16.41 -11.80 -5.47
CA GLY A 48 16.70 -13.04 -6.17
C GLY A 48 17.21 -14.13 -5.23
N ALA A 49 18.08 -13.79 -4.27
CA ALA A 49 18.56 -14.76 -3.28
C ALA A 49 17.41 -15.34 -2.44
N LYS A 50 16.45 -14.51 -2.00
CA LYS A 50 15.27 -14.96 -1.26
C LYS A 50 14.33 -15.83 -2.11
N ILE A 51 14.13 -15.45 -3.38
CA ILE A 51 13.34 -16.23 -4.32
C ILE A 51 13.99 -17.60 -4.53
N GLN A 52 15.30 -17.65 -4.80
CA GLN A 52 16.05 -18.89 -4.99
C GLN A 52 15.97 -19.80 -3.77
N GLN A 53 16.14 -19.24 -2.56
CA GLN A 53 16.07 -19.99 -1.31
C GLN A 53 14.70 -20.66 -1.11
N GLN A 54 13.60 -19.93 -1.34
CA GLN A 54 12.25 -20.50 -1.22
C GLN A 54 11.97 -21.52 -2.35
N MET A 55 12.41 -21.22 -3.58
CA MET A 55 12.28 -22.14 -4.71
C MET A 55 13.00 -23.47 -4.46
N ALA A 56 14.20 -23.43 -3.87
CA ALA A 56 14.98 -24.62 -3.52
C ALA A 56 14.30 -25.51 -2.48
N ARG A 57 13.38 -24.96 -1.66
CA ARG A 57 12.54 -25.72 -0.71
C ARG A 57 11.27 -26.30 -1.36
N GLY A 58 10.94 -25.91 -2.59
CA GLY A 58 9.72 -26.35 -3.26
C GLY A 58 8.44 -25.70 -2.70
N GLU A 59 8.58 -24.61 -1.93
CA GLU A 59 7.47 -23.93 -1.26
C GLU A 59 6.94 -22.75 -2.11
N PRO A 60 5.63 -22.41 -2.02
CA PRO A 60 5.11 -21.19 -2.63
C PRO A 60 5.89 -19.96 -2.16
N LEU A 61 6.17 -19.03 -3.08
CA LEU A 61 6.84 -17.77 -2.72
C LEU A 61 5.94 -16.94 -1.79
N CYS A 62 6.42 -16.67 -0.58
CA CYS A 62 5.72 -15.86 0.41
C CYS A 62 6.07 -14.39 0.26
N PHE A 63 5.07 -13.58 -0.03
CA PHE A 63 5.15 -12.12 -0.06
C PHE A 63 4.43 -11.52 1.14
N LEU A 64 5.01 -10.48 1.73
CA LEU A 64 4.44 -9.80 2.89
C LEU A 64 4.15 -8.35 2.56
N LEU A 65 2.89 -7.94 2.64
CA LEU A 65 2.43 -6.60 2.26
C LEU A 65 1.68 -5.92 3.41
N PRO A 66 2.31 -4.94 4.10
CA PRO A 66 1.57 -4.03 4.97
C PRO A 66 0.69 -3.10 4.13
N ALA A 67 -0.63 -3.30 4.20
CA ALA A 67 -1.63 -2.57 3.41
C ALA A 67 -3.05 -2.84 3.94
N PHE A 68 -4.03 -2.07 3.44
CA PHE A 68 -5.46 -2.22 3.76
C PHE A 68 -5.78 -2.06 5.26
N PRO A 69 -5.42 -0.93 5.90
CA PRO A 69 -5.72 -0.68 7.31
C PRO A 69 -7.21 -0.48 7.59
N GLY A 70 -7.95 0.06 6.63
CA GLY A 70 -9.29 0.60 6.82
C GLY A 70 -9.46 1.86 5.98
N LYS A 71 -10.70 2.19 5.60
CA LYS A 71 -11.00 3.41 4.85
C LYS A 71 -10.68 4.67 5.66
N SER A 72 -10.22 5.72 4.97
CA SER A 72 -10.00 7.05 5.53
C SER A 72 -11.21 7.47 6.38
N PRO A 73 -10.99 8.07 7.56
CA PRO A 73 -12.08 8.57 8.38
C PRO A 73 -12.73 9.83 7.79
N ASN A 74 -12.20 10.36 6.67
CA ASN A 74 -12.75 11.51 5.98
C ASN A 74 -13.79 11.09 4.93
N PRO A 75 -15.10 11.36 5.13
CA PRO A 75 -16.15 10.96 4.19
C PRO A 75 -16.01 11.65 2.81
N ARG A 76 -15.22 12.73 2.71
CA ARG A 76 -14.93 13.39 1.43
C ARG A 76 -13.89 12.64 0.59
N LYS A 77 -13.18 11.66 1.15
CA LYS A 77 -12.14 10.89 0.44
C LYS A 77 -12.63 9.54 -0.07
N VAL A 78 -13.64 8.96 0.58
CA VAL A 78 -14.08 7.56 0.38
C VAL A 78 -15.61 7.47 0.30
N LEU A 79 -16.12 6.31 -0.13
CA LEU A 79 -17.57 6.07 -0.25
C LEU A 79 -18.24 5.56 1.03
N GLY A 80 -17.46 5.07 2.00
CA GLY A 80 -17.93 4.52 3.25
C GLY A 80 -16.79 3.95 4.08
N VAL A 81 -17.12 3.20 5.13
CA VAL A 81 -16.13 2.58 6.04
C VAL A 81 -15.69 1.17 5.60
N LEU A 82 -16.44 0.56 4.67
CA LEU A 82 -16.17 -0.79 4.17
C LEU A 82 -15.30 -0.74 2.91
N PRO A 83 -14.56 -1.83 2.60
CA PRO A 83 -13.92 -2.00 1.30
C PRO A 83 -14.94 -1.86 0.17
N ASP A 84 -14.53 -1.22 -0.92
CA ASP A 84 -15.35 -1.03 -2.12
C ASP A 84 -14.61 -1.54 -3.37
N MET A 85 -14.98 -1.05 -4.56
CA MET A 85 -14.35 -1.51 -5.80
C MET A 85 -12.84 -1.23 -5.83
N ALA A 86 -12.36 -0.19 -5.15
CA ALA A 86 -10.93 0.12 -5.14
C ALA A 86 -10.13 -1.01 -4.48
N GLU A 87 -10.62 -1.57 -3.37
CA GLU A 87 -10.02 -2.75 -2.76
C GLU A 87 -10.18 -3.99 -3.62
N ALA A 88 -11.34 -4.22 -4.23
CA ALA A 88 -11.58 -5.38 -5.08
C ALA A 88 -10.58 -5.44 -6.26
N VAL A 89 -10.38 -4.33 -6.96
CA VAL A 89 -9.39 -4.21 -8.05
C VAL A 89 -7.97 -4.41 -7.51
N SER A 90 -7.66 -3.83 -6.35
CA SER A 90 -6.35 -3.95 -5.71
C SER A 90 -5.99 -5.39 -5.33
N LEU A 91 -6.94 -6.12 -4.76
CA LEU A 91 -6.78 -7.54 -4.43
C LEU A 91 -6.66 -8.39 -5.70
N GLY A 92 -7.45 -8.10 -6.74
CA GLY A 92 -7.35 -8.78 -8.03
C GLY A 92 -5.98 -8.61 -8.69
N ARG A 93 -5.33 -7.44 -8.54
CA ARG A 93 -3.97 -7.22 -9.06
C ARG A 93 -2.92 -8.07 -8.33
N LEU A 94 -3.07 -8.25 -7.01
CA LEU A 94 -2.20 -9.13 -6.23
C LEU A 94 -2.37 -10.60 -6.64
N ASP A 95 -3.61 -11.02 -6.86
CA ASP A 95 -3.90 -12.37 -7.33
C ASP A 95 -3.32 -12.64 -8.72
N GLU A 96 -3.52 -11.73 -9.68
CA GLU A 96 -2.94 -11.88 -11.01
C GLU A 96 -1.39 -11.92 -10.96
N MET A 97 -0.76 -11.15 -10.07
CA MET A 97 0.69 -11.25 -9.83
C MET A 97 1.07 -12.68 -9.38
N CYS A 98 0.39 -13.23 -8.38
CA CYS A 98 0.64 -14.60 -7.91
C CYS A 98 0.39 -15.66 -8.99
N ARG A 99 -0.69 -15.50 -9.78
CA ARG A 99 -1.06 -16.41 -10.86
C ARG A 99 -0.01 -16.43 -11.97
N ARG A 100 0.53 -15.26 -12.33
CA ARG A 100 1.65 -15.12 -13.28
C ARG A 100 2.92 -15.78 -12.74
N ILE A 101 3.19 -15.69 -11.44
CA ILE A 101 4.30 -16.42 -10.81
C ILE A 101 4.07 -17.93 -10.87
N GLY A 102 2.84 -18.40 -10.61
CA GLY A 102 2.45 -19.82 -10.74
C GLY A 102 2.68 -20.40 -12.14
N ALA A 103 2.54 -19.60 -13.18
CA ALA A 103 2.86 -19.99 -14.55
C ALA A 103 4.38 -20.12 -14.84
N VAL A 104 5.24 -19.60 -13.96
CA VAL A 104 6.70 -19.71 -14.04
C VAL A 104 7.23 -20.77 -13.07
N TYR A 105 6.63 -20.89 -11.89
CA TYR A 105 7.05 -21.76 -10.80
C TYR A 105 5.82 -22.45 -10.21
N ALA A 106 5.73 -23.78 -10.37
CA ALA A 106 4.51 -24.54 -10.11
C ALA A 106 3.93 -24.42 -8.68
N PRO A 107 4.74 -24.37 -7.59
CA PRO A 107 4.22 -24.09 -6.25
C PRO A 107 3.58 -22.70 -6.11
N GLY A 108 3.88 -21.77 -7.01
CA GLY A 108 3.24 -20.47 -7.10
C GLY A 108 3.70 -19.49 -6.04
N ALA A 109 2.78 -18.62 -5.62
CA ALA A 109 3.03 -17.54 -4.68
C ALA A 109 1.81 -17.22 -3.85
N GLN A 110 2.05 -16.72 -2.64
CA GLN A 110 1.02 -16.22 -1.73
C GLN A 110 1.40 -14.81 -1.25
N VAL A 111 0.42 -13.91 -1.20
CA VAL A 111 0.57 -12.61 -0.53
C VAL A 111 -0.12 -12.67 0.83
N VAL A 112 0.66 -12.51 1.88
CA VAL A 112 0.19 -12.25 3.24
C VAL A 112 0.04 -10.75 3.43
N ILE A 113 -1.20 -10.28 3.45
CA ILE A 113 -1.58 -8.90 3.69
C ILE A 113 -1.56 -8.64 5.20
N CYS A 114 -0.53 -7.95 5.67
CA CYS A 114 -0.39 -7.53 7.06
C CYS A 114 -1.15 -6.23 7.31
N SER A 115 -2.46 -6.32 7.46
CA SER A 115 -3.30 -5.14 7.68
C SER A 115 -2.97 -4.47 9.02
N ASP A 116 -2.59 -3.21 8.93
CA ASP A 116 -2.10 -2.36 10.01
C ASP A 116 -3.19 -1.44 10.60
N GLY A 117 -4.45 -1.75 10.32
CA GLY A 117 -5.61 -1.00 10.81
C GLY A 117 -5.65 -0.91 12.34
N ARG A 118 -5.63 -2.07 13.00
CA ARG A 118 -5.67 -2.17 14.46
C ARG A 118 -4.46 -1.53 15.13
N VAL A 119 -3.31 -1.58 14.45
CA VAL A 119 -2.04 -0.96 14.88
C VAL A 119 -2.21 0.56 14.98
N PHE A 120 -2.86 1.17 13.99
CA PHE A 120 -2.93 2.63 13.89
C PHE A 120 -4.19 3.25 14.47
N SER A 121 -5.36 2.61 14.38
CA SER A 121 -6.67 2.99 14.96
C SER A 121 -6.78 4.44 15.46
N ASP A 122 -6.47 4.68 16.73
CA ASP A 122 -6.48 5.97 17.43
C ASP A 122 -5.53 7.02 16.82
N ALA A 123 -4.33 6.63 16.39
CA ALA A 123 -3.36 7.50 15.75
C ALA A 123 -3.83 8.02 14.38
N VAL A 124 -4.63 7.24 13.64
CA VAL A 124 -5.20 7.67 12.34
C VAL A 124 -6.64 8.16 12.44
N GLY A 125 -7.30 8.00 13.60
CA GLY A 125 -8.66 8.47 13.84
C GLY A 125 -9.74 7.57 13.22
N ILE A 126 -9.45 6.29 13.04
CA ILE A 126 -10.41 5.28 12.59
C ILE A 126 -10.84 4.49 13.83
N ARG A 127 -12.16 4.40 14.06
CA ARG A 127 -12.69 3.65 15.20
C ARG A 127 -12.42 2.14 15.06
N ASP A 128 -12.17 1.50 16.19
CA ASP A 128 -11.86 0.07 16.23
C ASP A 128 -12.98 -0.81 15.65
N GLU A 129 -14.26 -0.42 15.78
CA GLU A 129 -15.39 -1.14 15.19
C GLU A 129 -15.41 -1.04 13.66
N ALA A 130 -15.01 0.12 13.12
CA ALA A 130 -14.90 0.33 11.68
C ALA A 130 -13.76 -0.52 11.09
N ILE A 131 -12.64 -0.63 11.81
CA ILE A 131 -11.54 -1.55 11.46
C ILE A 131 -12.04 -2.99 11.46
N THR A 132 -12.72 -3.45 12.51
CA THR A 132 -13.28 -4.82 12.57
C THR A 132 -14.23 -5.10 11.40
N ALA A 133 -15.10 -4.15 11.07
CA ALA A 133 -16.03 -4.29 9.96
C ALA A 133 -15.28 -4.33 8.61
N TYR A 134 -14.27 -3.48 8.42
CA TYR A 134 -13.44 -3.47 7.23
C TYR A 134 -12.64 -4.77 7.06
N GLN A 135 -11.98 -5.25 8.13
CA GLN A 135 -11.22 -6.51 8.12
C GLN A 135 -12.10 -7.70 7.72
N ARG A 136 -13.32 -7.78 8.27
CA ARG A 136 -14.27 -8.86 7.93
C ARG A 136 -14.67 -8.83 6.45
N ALA A 137 -15.06 -7.66 5.96
CA ALA A 137 -15.44 -7.49 4.56
C ALA A 137 -14.26 -7.74 3.61
N LEU A 138 -13.04 -7.33 3.99
CA LEU A 138 -11.83 -7.59 3.22
C LEU A 138 -11.51 -9.09 3.16
N ARG A 139 -11.71 -9.82 4.26
CA ARG A 139 -11.57 -11.28 4.31
C ARG A 139 -12.56 -11.99 3.40
N GLU A 140 -13.81 -11.54 3.37
CA GLU A 140 -14.82 -12.04 2.44
C GLU A 140 -14.43 -11.76 0.98
N MET A 141 -13.91 -10.58 0.67
CA MET A 141 -13.43 -10.25 -0.69
C MET A 141 -12.24 -11.12 -1.10
N ALA A 142 -11.23 -11.24 -0.25
CA ALA A 142 -10.05 -12.07 -0.52
C ALA A 142 -10.41 -13.56 -0.70
N GLY A 143 -11.34 -14.06 0.13
CA GLY A 143 -11.82 -15.45 0.05
C GLY A 143 -12.54 -15.79 -1.26
N ARG A 144 -13.13 -14.80 -1.96
CA ARG A 144 -13.78 -15.00 -3.27
C ARG A 144 -12.78 -15.09 -4.44
N ILE A 145 -11.56 -14.60 -4.26
CA ILE A 145 -10.53 -14.61 -5.31
C ILE A 145 -9.87 -15.99 -5.39
N GLY A 146 -9.42 -16.52 -4.25
CA GLY A 146 -8.86 -17.85 -4.16
C GLY A 146 -8.30 -18.13 -2.77
N PRO A 147 -8.59 -19.29 -2.15
CA PRO A 147 -8.31 -19.53 -0.73
C PRO A 147 -6.82 -19.57 -0.37
N ASN A 148 -5.92 -19.75 -1.35
CA ASN A 148 -4.48 -19.91 -1.11
C ASN A 148 -3.62 -18.77 -1.65
N THR A 149 -4.20 -17.82 -2.42
CA THR A 149 -3.41 -16.74 -3.03
C THR A 149 -3.21 -15.57 -2.09
N LEU A 150 -4.26 -15.17 -1.37
CA LEU A 150 -4.26 -14.00 -0.50
C LEU A 150 -4.61 -14.41 0.93
N ALA A 151 -3.65 -14.24 1.83
CA ALA A 151 -3.84 -14.42 3.26
C ALA A 151 -3.92 -13.05 3.94
N LEU A 152 -4.66 -12.98 5.04
CA LEU A 152 -4.76 -11.77 5.87
C LEU A 152 -4.15 -12.06 7.24
N TYR A 153 -3.33 -11.12 7.70
CA TYR A 153 -2.69 -11.18 9.01
C TYR A 153 -2.87 -9.84 9.72
N HIS A 154 -3.51 -9.88 10.88
CA HIS A 154 -3.87 -8.73 11.68
C HIS A 154 -3.17 -8.77 13.04
N LEU A 155 -3.15 -7.62 13.73
CA LEU A 155 -2.70 -7.59 15.12
C LEU A 155 -3.59 -8.46 16.02
N ASP A 156 -4.87 -8.57 15.67
CA ASP A 156 -5.87 -9.41 16.32
C ASP A 156 -5.46 -10.90 16.29
N ASP A 157 -4.72 -11.36 15.28
CA ASP A 157 -4.22 -12.75 15.17
C ASP A 157 -3.02 -13.01 16.09
N VAL A 158 -2.28 -11.96 16.47
CA VAL A 158 -1.14 -12.04 17.40
C VAL A 158 -1.62 -12.13 18.84
N TYR A 159 -2.67 -11.37 19.16
CA TYR A 159 -3.15 -11.16 20.52
C TYR A 159 -4.66 -11.42 20.62
N PRO A 160 -5.16 -12.63 20.32
CA PRO A 160 -6.60 -12.90 20.12
C PRO A 160 -7.49 -12.68 21.35
N GLN A 161 -6.91 -12.58 22.54
CA GLN A 161 -7.63 -12.40 23.81
C GLN A 161 -7.43 -11.02 24.45
N ALA A 162 -6.64 -10.15 23.83
CA ALA A 162 -6.36 -8.82 24.36
C ALA A 162 -7.43 -7.81 23.92
N SER A 163 -7.65 -6.76 24.71
CA SER A 163 -8.41 -5.60 24.23
C SER A 163 -7.63 -4.89 23.11
N HIS A 164 -8.32 -4.16 22.22
CA HIS A 164 -7.65 -3.43 21.14
C HIS A 164 -6.60 -2.43 21.64
N GLU A 165 -6.81 -1.84 22.81
CA GLU A 165 -5.85 -0.94 23.46
C GLU A 165 -4.63 -1.72 23.96
N ASP A 166 -4.84 -2.84 24.65
CA ASP A 166 -3.75 -3.69 25.15
C ASP A 166 -2.92 -4.28 24.00
N MET A 167 -3.54 -4.62 22.87
CA MET A 167 -2.82 -5.05 21.67
C MET A 167 -1.82 -4.00 21.21
N ARG A 168 -2.25 -2.73 21.14
CA ARG A 168 -1.39 -1.61 20.72
C ARG A 168 -0.33 -1.30 21.76
N ALA A 169 -0.71 -1.28 23.04
CA ALA A 169 0.21 -1.03 24.15
C ALA A 169 1.32 -2.11 24.19
N THR A 170 0.95 -3.38 24.06
CA THR A 170 1.89 -4.51 24.05
C THR A 170 2.81 -4.46 22.83
N LEU A 171 2.27 -4.18 21.64
CA LEU A 171 3.07 -4.01 20.42
C LEU A 171 4.11 -2.90 20.60
N THR A 172 3.68 -1.73 21.07
CA THR A 172 4.58 -0.58 21.29
C THR A 172 5.60 -0.86 22.38
N ALA A 173 5.21 -1.46 23.50
CA ALA A 173 6.14 -1.75 24.60
C ALA A 173 7.23 -2.75 24.20
N ARG A 174 6.89 -3.74 23.37
CA ARG A 174 7.81 -4.83 23.00
C ARG A 174 8.68 -4.54 21.78
N TYR A 175 8.17 -3.77 20.82
CA TYR A 175 8.80 -3.57 19.51
C TYR A 175 8.91 -2.09 19.10
N GLY A 176 8.31 -1.18 19.86
CA GLY A 176 8.36 0.25 19.59
C GLY A 176 9.67 0.88 20.07
N GLU A 177 10.19 1.80 19.26
CA GLU A 177 11.29 2.67 19.66
C GLU A 177 10.82 3.65 20.74
N ASP A 178 11.73 4.11 21.59
CA ASP A 178 11.44 5.23 22.49
C ASP A 178 11.04 6.48 21.68
N LEU A 179 9.96 7.14 22.11
CA LEU A 179 9.38 8.26 21.36
C LEU A 179 10.29 9.50 21.39
N THR A 180 11.10 9.66 22.43
CA THR A 180 12.05 10.77 22.56
C THR A 180 13.19 10.60 21.58
N LEU A 181 13.78 9.39 21.53
CA LEU A 181 14.82 9.05 20.54
C LEU A 181 14.29 9.16 19.11
N LEU A 182 13.07 8.67 18.86
CA LEU A 182 12.47 8.76 17.52
C LEU A 182 12.30 10.22 17.07
N LYS A 183 11.88 11.12 17.97
CA LYS A 183 11.79 12.56 17.68
C LYS A 183 13.16 13.16 17.38
N GLN A 184 14.19 12.77 18.12
CA GLN A 184 15.56 13.19 17.87
C GLN A 184 16.03 12.77 16.47
N TRP A 185 15.91 11.49 16.11
CA TRP A 185 16.31 11.01 14.78
C TRP A 185 15.52 11.68 13.64
N ILE A 186 14.24 11.97 13.85
CA ILE A 186 13.45 12.73 12.86
C ILE A 186 13.99 14.16 12.70
N SER A 187 14.44 14.80 13.79
CA SER A 187 15.00 16.15 13.76
C SER A 187 16.36 16.23 13.05
N GLU A 188 17.12 15.13 13.03
CA GLU A 188 18.40 15.01 12.34
C GLU A 188 18.26 14.98 10.80
N GLY A 189 17.05 14.74 10.29
CA GLY A 189 16.73 14.85 8.86
C GLY A 189 16.67 13.51 8.12
N GLY A 190 17.06 13.53 6.85
CA GLY A 190 17.08 12.34 5.99
C GLY A 190 15.71 11.72 5.67
N GLU A 191 15.70 10.42 5.43
CA GLU A 191 14.49 9.66 5.04
C GLU A 191 13.40 9.69 6.13
N LEU A 192 13.79 9.72 7.40
CA LEU A 192 12.85 9.69 8.52
C LEU A 192 12.06 11.01 8.64
N LEU A 193 12.71 12.15 8.38
CA LEU A 193 12.02 13.44 8.28
C LEU A 193 11.07 13.50 7.06
N ALA A 194 11.49 12.94 5.92
CA ALA A 194 10.63 12.87 4.74
C ALA A 194 9.38 12.02 5.01
N LEU A 195 9.54 10.87 5.67
CA LEU A 195 8.44 10.01 6.11
C LEU A 195 7.51 10.75 7.08
N TYR A 196 8.06 11.43 8.09
CA TYR A 196 7.29 12.23 9.05
C TYR A 196 6.45 13.32 8.39
N ARG A 197 7.03 14.06 7.43
CA ARG A 197 6.31 15.07 6.65
C ARG A 197 5.18 14.46 5.83
N GLY A 198 5.45 13.32 5.19
CA GLY A 198 4.45 12.57 4.44
C GLY A 198 3.27 12.16 5.32
N ILE A 199 3.53 11.45 6.42
CA ILE A 199 2.50 11.00 7.37
C ILE A 199 1.73 12.18 7.96
N THR A 200 2.41 13.26 8.34
CA THR A 200 1.75 14.47 8.85
C THR A 200 0.75 15.04 7.85
N ARG A 201 1.12 15.11 6.56
CA ARG A 201 0.22 15.56 5.49
C ARG A 201 -0.99 14.63 5.34
N PHE A 202 -0.77 13.32 5.32
CA PHE A 202 -1.86 12.33 5.24
C PHE A 202 -2.85 12.49 6.40
N LEU A 203 -2.35 12.56 7.64
CA LEU A 203 -3.17 12.74 8.84
C LEU A 203 -3.91 14.08 8.85
N PHE A 204 -3.34 15.11 8.25
CA PHE A 204 -3.95 16.43 8.13
C PHE A 204 -5.12 16.42 7.14
N GLU A 205 -4.93 15.80 5.96
CA GLU A 205 -6.00 15.61 4.97
C GLU A 205 -7.15 14.74 5.52
N ASP A 206 -6.83 13.68 6.28
CA ASP A 206 -7.84 12.84 6.93
C ASP A 206 -8.59 13.56 8.05
N ALA A 207 -7.96 14.57 8.68
CA ALA A 207 -8.60 15.41 9.69
C ALA A 207 -9.48 16.51 9.08
N ASP A 208 -9.41 16.79 7.76
CA ASP A 208 -10.23 17.81 7.11
C ASP A 208 -11.64 17.33 6.82
N ARG A 209 -12.40 17.12 7.90
CA ARG A 209 -13.74 16.52 7.88
C ARG A 209 -14.84 17.56 8.14
N PRO A 210 -16.03 17.43 7.54
CA PRO A 210 -17.15 18.34 7.76
C PRO A 210 -17.66 18.39 9.21
N ASP A 211 -17.46 17.32 9.99
CA ASP A 211 -17.95 17.20 11.37
C ASP A 211 -16.98 17.77 12.42
N ARG A 212 -15.78 18.21 12.02
CA ARG A 212 -14.79 18.81 12.94
C ARG A 212 -14.85 20.33 12.91
N GLN A 213 -14.80 20.95 14.08
CA GLN A 213 -14.79 22.41 14.24
C GLN A 213 -13.40 22.99 14.56
N ASP A 214 -12.38 22.14 14.63
CA ASP A 214 -11.02 22.54 14.99
C ASP A 214 -10.40 23.47 13.94
N SER A 215 -9.65 24.48 14.39
CA SER A 215 -8.92 25.38 13.47
C SER A 215 -7.85 24.62 12.66
N ARG A 216 -7.50 25.15 11.48
CA ARG A 216 -6.41 24.61 10.63
C ARG A 216 -5.12 24.41 11.43
N ALA A 217 -4.79 25.36 12.32
CA ALA A 217 -3.61 25.28 13.17
C ALA A 217 -3.71 24.18 14.24
N ALA A 218 -4.88 23.98 14.86
CA ALA A 218 -5.10 22.89 15.81
C ALA A 218 -4.97 21.53 15.12
N ARG A 219 -5.58 21.35 13.94
CA ARG A 219 -5.44 20.15 13.12
C ARG A 219 -3.98 19.87 12.76
N GLN A 220 -3.24 20.89 12.32
CA GLN A 220 -1.83 20.75 11.97
C GLN A 220 -0.96 20.31 13.17
N ARG A 221 -1.24 20.82 14.38
CA ARG A 221 -0.53 20.41 15.60
C ARG A 221 -0.86 18.96 15.99
N ASP A 222 -2.14 18.60 15.96
CA ASP A 222 -2.61 17.23 16.23
C ASP A 222 -2.01 16.22 15.24
N SER A 223 -2.07 16.49 13.93
CA SER A 223 -1.48 15.63 12.90
C SER A 223 0.02 15.42 13.08
N ARG A 224 0.76 16.45 13.51
CA ARG A 224 2.20 16.34 13.84
C ARG A 224 2.44 15.44 15.05
N ALA A 225 1.64 15.60 16.10
CA ALA A 225 1.76 14.77 17.30
C ALA A 225 1.47 13.29 16.99
N ARG A 226 0.37 13.02 16.27
CA ARG A 226 -0.03 11.66 15.88
C ARG A 226 0.94 11.01 14.88
N ALA A 227 1.60 11.78 14.02
CA ALA A 227 2.58 11.25 13.06
C ALA A 227 3.74 10.50 13.74
N TYR A 228 4.20 10.96 14.91
CA TYR A 228 5.23 10.22 15.67
C TYR A 228 4.74 8.84 16.12
N VAL A 229 3.49 8.75 16.59
CA VAL A 229 2.88 7.48 17.02
C VAL A 229 2.72 6.53 15.83
N VAL A 230 2.27 7.04 14.68
CA VAL A 230 2.16 6.24 13.45
C VAL A 230 3.52 5.67 13.04
N ILE A 231 4.59 6.48 13.05
CA ILE A 231 5.93 5.99 12.71
C ILE A 231 6.41 4.93 13.71
N GLN A 232 6.28 5.20 15.01
CA GLN A 232 6.69 4.28 16.07
C GLN A 232 5.99 2.92 15.89
N ARG A 233 4.66 2.93 15.75
CA ARG A 233 3.88 1.71 15.61
C ARG A 233 4.09 1.02 14.26
N SER A 234 4.34 1.76 13.18
CA SER A 234 4.66 1.19 11.87
C SER A 234 5.99 0.42 11.91
N ARG A 235 7.00 0.96 12.60
CA ARG A 235 8.27 0.27 12.85
C ARG A 235 8.09 -0.96 13.73
N ALA A 236 7.35 -0.83 14.84
CA ALA A 236 7.03 -1.93 15.75
C ALA A 236 6.31 -3.08 15.03
N TRP A 237 5.31 -2.76 14.21
CA TRP A 237 4.59 -3.73 13.38
C TRP A 237 5.52 -4.37 12.36
N GLY A 238 6.35 -3.57 11.69
CA GLY A 238 7.34 -4.05 10.73
C GLY A 238 8.34 -5.05 11.30
N GLU A 239 8.79 -4.82 12.55
CA GLU A 239 9.66 -5.73 13.31
C GLU A 239 8.92 -7.01 13.70
N LEU A 240 7.73 -6.90 14.30
CA LEU A 240 6.92 -8.06 14.68
C LEU A 240 6.66 -8.96 13.47
N VAL A 241 6.09 -8.42 12.39
CA VAL A 241 5.80 -9.22 11.19
C VAL A 241 7.08 -9.72 10.51
N GLY A 242 8.20 -9.02 10.65
CA GLY A 242 9.50 -9.48 10.18
C GLY A 242 9.99 -10.74 10.90
N ARG A 243 9.70 -10.87 12.20
CA ARG A 243 10.03 -12.07 12.98
C ARG A 243 9.10 -13.24 12.69
N HIS A 244 7.82 -12.97 12.44
CA HIS A 244 6.86 -14.02 12.08
C HIS A 244 7.04 -14.53 10.65
N PHE A 245 7.56 -13.69 9.74
CA PHE A 245 7.76 -14.02 8.33
C PHE A 245 9.19 -13.66 7.87
N PRO A 246 10.24 -14.30 8.41
CA PRO A 246 11.64 -13.91 8.18
C PRO A 246 12.08 -14.08 6.71
N ASP A 247 11.61 -15.15 6.07
CA ASP A 247 11.99 -15.50 4.69
C ASP A 247 11.14 -14.76 3.65
N ALA A 248 10.04 -14.12 4.04
CA ALA A 248 9.13 -13.47 3.12
C ALA A 248 9.76 -12.32 2.34
N LEU A 249 9.35 -12.19 1.08
CA LEU A 249 9.66 -11.05 0.22
C LEU A 249 8.79 -9.86 0.66
N ARG A 250 9.43 -8.78 1.14
CA ARG A 250 8.72 -7.62 1.66
C ARG A 250 8.23 -6.75 0.51
N LEU A 251 6.92 -6.61 0.38
CA LEU A 251 6.28 -5.64 -0.48
C LEU A 251 5.99 -4.35 0.29
N SER A 252 5.73 -3.26 -0.43
CA SER A 252 5.29 -1.99 0.12
C SER A 252 4.37 -1.26 -0.87
N ILE A 253 3.42 -0.49 -0.37
CA ILE A 253 2.61 0.44 -1.17
C ILE A 253 3.29 1.80 -1.40
N HIS A 254 4.47 2.00 -0.82
CA HIS A 254 5.25 3.22 -0.98
C HIS A 254 6.44 2.98 -1.91
N PRO A 255 6.84 3.97 -2.72
CA PRO A 255 8.08 3.89 -3.50
C PRO A 255 9.28 3.54 -2.61
N GLN A 256 10.20 2.74 -3.13
CA GLN A 256 11.40 2.29 -2.42
C GLN A 256 12.65 2.67 -3.21
N ALA A 257 13.74 2.94 -2.50
CA ALA A 257 15.03 3.19 -3.11
C ALA A 257 15.59 1.92 -3.80
N CYS A 258 16.50 2.12 -4.75
CA CYS A 258 17.24 1.03 -5.39
C CYS A 258 17.99 0.19 -4.33
N GLY A 259 17.85 -1.15 -4.40
CA GLY A 259 18.45 -2.09 -3.46
C GLY A 259 17.81 -2.12 -2.07
N ALA A 260 16.66 -1.45 -1.87
CA ALA A 260 15.94 -1.52 -0.61
C ALA A 260 15.46 -2.95 -0.33
N LYS A 261 15.36 -3.32 0.95
CA LYS A 261 14.83 -4.64 1.37
C LYS A 261 13.36 -4.84 1.01
N LYS A 262 12.64 -3.78 0.66
CA LYS A 262 11.22 -3.78 0.30
C LYS A 262 11.04 -3.46 -1.18
N LEU A 263 10.07 -4.10 -1.81
CA LEU A 263 9.64 -3.85 -3.19
C LEU A 263 8.38 -2.99 -3.19
N GLY A 264 8.47 -1.75 -3.66
CA GLY A 264 7.32 -0.85 -3.77
C GLY A 264 6.43 -1.23 -4.95
N ILE A 265 5.20 -1.70 -4.73
CA ILE A 265 4.25 -2.11 -5.77
C ILE A 265 3.04 -1.17 -5.86
N SER A 266 2.44 -1.11 -7.03
CA SER A 266 1.19 -0.40 -7.32
C SER A 266 0.05 -1.39 -7.38
N LEU A 267 -0.95 -1.19 -6.52
CA LEU A 267 -2.12 -2.05 -6.42
C LEU A 267 -3.22 -1.68 -7.43
N MET A 268 -3.18 -0.46 -7.96
CA MET A 268 -4.18 0.05 -8.89
C MET A 268 -3.58 1.20 -9.69
N ASP A 269 -4.02 1.38 -10.93
CA ASP A 269 -3.62 2.52 -11.74
C ASP A 269 -4.25 3.76 -11.13
N ALA A 270 -3.43 4.75 -10.79
CA ALA A 270 -3.86 5.91 -10.03
C ALA A 270 -3.46 7.20 -10.73
N THR A 271 -4.28 8.23 -10.55
CA THR A 271 -3.94 9.58 -11.01
C THR A 271 -2.77 10.17 -10.22
N GLU A 272 -2.55 9.71 -8.99
CA GLU A 272 -1.48 10.18 -8.10
C GLU A 272 -0.67 9.00 -7.52
N ASN A 273 0.67 9.11 -7.52
CA ASN A 273 1.59 8.04 -7.09
C ASN A 273 1.40 7.57 -5.64
N TRP A 274 0.83 8.42 -4.78
CA TRP A 274 0.68 8.16 -3.35
C TRP A 274 -0.73 7.73 -2.95
N LEU A 275 -1.68 7.76 -3.87
CA LEU A 275 -3.06 7.41 -3.58
C LEU A 275 -3.19 5.89 -3.37
N THR A 276 -4.00 5.47 -2.39
CA THR A 276 -4.28 4.05 -2.09
C THR A 276 -5.79 3.83 -2.07
N ALA A 277 -6.21 2.58 -2.23
CA ALA A 277 -7.64 2.21 -2.31
C ALA A 277 -8.48 2.73 -1.14
N TRP A 278 -7.86 2.85 0.04
CA TRP A 278 -8.51 3.34 1.25
C TRP A 278 -8.49 4.86 1.44
N HIS A 279 -7.89 5.62 0.51
CA HIS A 279 -7.86 7.09 0.53
C HIS A 279 -8.48 7.73 -0.72
N GLY A 280 -9.13 6.93 -1.58
CA GLY A 280 -9.74 7.39 -2.83
C GLY A 280 -10.90 6.49 -3.25
N VAL A 281 -11.29 6.65 -4.52
CA VAL A 281 -12.38 5.91 -5.14
C VAL A 281 -11.94 5.34 -6.47
N ALA A 282 -12.43 4.14 -6.78
CA ALA A 282 -12.31 3.58 -8.12
C ALA A 282 -13.28 4.30 -9.07
N VAL A 283 -12.82 4.56 -10.29
CA VAL A 283 -13.60 5.14 -11.37
C VAL A 283 -13.48 4.24 -12.60
N ASP A 284 -14.62 3.72 -13.05
CA ASP A 284 -14.73 2.97 -14.29
C ASP A 284 -14.69 3.94 -15.47
N VAL A 285 -13.67 3.80 -16.31
CA VAL A 285 -13.46 4.57 -17.54
C VAL A 285 -13.34 3.59 -18.69
N GLY A 286 -14.47 3.35 -19.38
CA GLY A 286 -14.52 2.44 -20.53
C GLY A 286 -14.10 1.00 -20.19
N GLY A 287 -14.46 0.49 -19.01
CA GLY A 287 -14.15 -0.87 -18.56
C GLY A 287 -12.79 -1.01 -17.87
N ARG A 288 -12.04 0.08 -17.68
CA ARG A 288 -10.80 0.12 -16.90
C ARG A 288 -11.01 0.95 -15.64
N PHE A 289 -10.52 0.45 -14.52
CA PHE A 289 -10.62 1.16 -13.25
C PHE A 289 -9.38 2.01 -12.99
N LEU A 290 -9.60 3.30 -12.74
CA LEU A 290 -8.59 4.25 -12.28
C LEU A 290 -8.90 4.70 -10.85
N LEU A 291 -7.87 4.83 -10.02
CA LEU A 291 -7.97 5.32 -8.66
C LEU A 291 -7.73 6.83 -8.66
N MET A 292 -8.68 7.59 -8.12
CA MET A 292 -8.54 9.05 -7.95
C MET A 292 -9.20 9.53 -6.66
N LYS A 293 -8.96 10.79 -6.31
CA LYS A 293 -9.64 11.42 -5.17
C LYS A 293 -11.12 11.58 -5.49
N ARG A 294 -11.98 11.33 -4.50
CA ARG A 294 -13.44 11.40 -4.65
C ARG A 294 -13.93 12.73 -5.23
N TYR A 295 -13.45 13.86 -4.70
CA TYR A 295 -13.87 15.18 -5.21
C TYR A 295 -13.52 15.38 -6.69
N HIS A 296 -12.44 14.74 -7.17
CA HIS A 296 -12.03 14.84 -8.57
C HIS A 296 -12.96 14.01 -9.46
N ALA A 297 -13.34 12.81 -9.02
CA ALA A 297 -14.36 12.02 -9.71
C ALA A 297 -15.70 12.79 -9.79
N GLU A 298 -16.11 13.42 -8.69
CA GLU A 298 -17.32 14.25 -8.62
C GLU A 298 -17.23 15.48 -9.53
N SER A 299 -16.08 16.17 -9.59
CA SER A 299 -15.90 17.34 -10.47
C SER A 299 -15.88 16.99 -11.96
N LEU A 300 -15.52 15.76 -12.32
CA LEU A 300 -15.60 15.23 -13.68
C LEU A 300 -17.02 14.80 -14.07
N GLY A 301 -18.00 14.95 -13.17
CA GLY A 301 -19.37 14.50 -13.41
C GLY A 301 -19.53 12.99 -13.42
N ALA A 302 -18.62 12.25 -12.76
CA ALA A 302 -18.73 10.81 -12.70
C ALA A 302 -19.95 10.37 -11.86
N GLU A 303 -20.65 9.34 -12.31
CA GLU A 303 -21.87 8.86 -11.69
C GLU A 303 -21.58 7.77 -10.65
N LEU A 304 -22.20 7.86 -9.47
CA LEU A 304 -22.02 6.88 -8.41
C LEU A 304 -22.76 5.57 -8.73
N VAL A 305 -22.01 4.48 -8.89
CA VAL A 305 -22.55 3.14 -9.13
C VAL A 305 -22.75 2.41 -7.80
N HIS A 306 -23.92 1.79 -7.65
CA HIS A 306 -24.24 0.92 -6.53
C HIS A 306 -24.15 -0.55 -6.93
N ARG A 307 -23.64 -1.40 -6.04
CA ARG A 307 -23.68 -2.87 -6.14
C ARG A 307 -24.18 -3.43 -4.83
N ASP A 308 -25.08 -4.40 -4.89
CA ASP A 308 -25.69 -5.03 -3.70
C ASP A 308 -26.27 -4.00 -2.71
N GLY A 309 -26.89 -2.93 -3.24
CA GLY A 309 -27.47 -1.85 -2.45
C GLY A 309 -26.48 -0.91 -1.77
N ARG A 310 -25.18 -0.96 -2.10
CA ARG A 310 -24.13 -0.13 -1.50
C ARG A 310 -23.33 0.64 -2.56
N PRO A 311 -22.83 1.86 -2.23
CA PRO A 311 -21.88 2.56 -3.08
C PRO A 311 -20.65 1.69 -3.39
N SER A 312 -20.27 1.59 -4.67
CA SER A 312 -19.19 0.70 -5.12
C SER A 312 -18.03 1.43 -5.78
N HIS A 313 -18.31 2.29 -6.76
CA HIS A 313 -17.34 3.05 -7.53
C HIS A 313 -18.07 4.18 -8.26
N PHE A 314 -17.31 5.07 -8.88
CA PHE A 314 -17.86 5.99 -9.88
C PHE A 314 -17.71 5.43 -11.29
N ARG A 315 -18.52 5.90 -12.23
CA ARG A 315 -18.36 5.64 -13.66
C ARG A 315 -18.29 6.96 -14.42
N LEU A 316 -17.34 7.06 -15.34
CA LEU A 316 -17.20 8.18 -16.24
C LEU A 316 -17.67 7.77 -17.64
N ALA A 317 -18.74 8.40 -18.12
CA ALA A 317 -19.35 8.04 -19.41
C ALA A 317 -18.46 8.38 -20.61
N ASP A 318 -17.72 9.49 -20.53
CA ASP A 318 -16.83 9.96 -21.59
C ASP A 318 -15.36 9.97 -21.10
N PRO A 319 -14.51 9.04 -21.59
CA PRO A 319 -13.09 8.99 -21.25
C PRO A 319 -12.29 10.24 -21.64
N SER A 320 -12.78 11.06 -22.57
CA SER A 320 -12.09 12.28 -23.03
C SER A 320 -12.05 13.38 -21.97
N SER A 321 -12.88 13.26 -20.93
CA SER A 321 -12.89 14.17 -19.78
C SER A 321 -11.71 13.96 -18.82
N LEU A 322 -10.93 12.89 -18.97
CA LEU A 322 -9.70 12.72 -18.20
C LEU A 322 -8.61 13.67 -18.70
N PRO A 323 -7.92 14.40 -17.80
CA PRO A 323 -6.77 15.20 -18.20
C PRO A 323 -5.66 14.28 -18.77
N PRO A 324 -4.88 14.75 -19.76
CA PRO A 324 -3.78 13.97 -20.31
C PRO A 324 -2.77 13.62 -19.22
N SER A 325 -2.22 12.39 -19.27
CA SER A 325 -1.45 11.74 -18.20
C SER A 325 -0.24 12.51 -17.64
N LYS A 326 0.15 13.64 -18.24
CA LYS A 326 1.27 14.49 -17.82
C LYS A 326 0.89 15.67 -16.92
N GLU A 327 -0.39 16.05 -16.83
CA GLU A 327 -0.80 17.23 -16.05
C GLU A 327 -1.11 16.94 -14.58
N ILE A 328 -1.12 15.67 -14.16
CA ILE A 328 -1.43 15.29 -12.77
C ILE A 328 -0.24 15.48 -11.79
N GLN A 329 0.85 16.15 -12.22
CA GLN A 329 2.03 16.35 -11.38
C GLN A 329 2.27 17.77 -10.86
N HIS A 330 1.46 18.78 -11.21
CA HIS A 330 1.71 20.15 -10.74
C HIS A 330 0.44 20.96 -10.42
N GLU A 331 -0.24 20.61 -9.33
CA GLU A 331 -0.96 21.62 -8.53
C GLU A 331 -0.67 21.40 -7.05
N THR A 332 0.52 21.82 -6.62
CA THR A 332 0.76 22.16 -5.21
C THR A 332 1.82 23.26 -5.11
N THR A 333 1.48 24.44 -5.63
CA THR A 333 2.11 25.70 -5.24
C THR A 333 1.04 26.77 -5.14
N ALA A 334 0.44 26.91 -3.95
CA ALA A 334 -0.05 28.18 -3.40
C ALA A 334 -0.65 27.96 -1.99
N ALA A 335 -0.18 28.76 -1.03
CA ALA A 335 -0.70 29.05 0.33
C ALA A 335 -0.48 28.03 1.48
#